data_AF-A0A9D5P0T8-F1
#
_entry.id   AF-A0A9D5P0T8-F1
#
_cell.length_a   1.000
_cell.length_b   1.000
_cell.length_c   1.000
_cell.angle_alpha   90.00
_cell.angle_beta   90.00
_cell.angle_gamma   90.00
#
_symmetry.space_group_name_H-M   'P 1'
#
loop_
_entity.id
_entity.type
_entity.pdbx_description
1 polymer ?
#
loop_
_entity_poly.entity_id
_entity_poly.type
_entity_poly.pdbx_seq_one_letter_code
_entity_poly.pdbx_strand_id
1 'polypeptide(L)'
;METNKHKKLQKSRSSQACIREGYRFYMSHFRRIFRVTWLIAIVFAVITAATSAMPVIIAPDLLLPAIAIEAVAVILLLYIVGKRLRKRGVMEQTGPLKLQSWLRHLGMILIVTIVCIFVISALTLFTSLPTFIMMAANWQSKMGVLSGDPVGMPDYVLWLSIGVFLIAGFIQAYIWMTALGPGYLMKGSIAQQEKERKEFYKRTNDNNHHEEAAIVYRS
;
A
#
# COMPACT_ATOMS: atom_id res chain seq x y z
N MET A 1 -20.76 18.32 22.60
CA MET A 1 -20.34 18.00 21.21
C MET A 1 -18.82 17.83 21.09
N GLU A 2 -18.01 18.59 21.84
CA GLU A 2 -16.53 18.49 21.86
C GLU A 2 -15.98 17.18 22.42
N THR A 3 -16.61 16.59 23.43
CA THR A 3 -16.24 15.28 24.01
C THR A 3 -16.29 14.15 22.98
N ASN A 4 -17.19 14.24 22.00
CA ASN A 4 -17.32 13.25 20.92
C ASN A 4 -16.22 13.44 19.85
N LYS A 5 -15.79 14.69 19.62
CA LYS A 5 -14.68 15.03 18.72
C LYS A 5 -13.33 14.58 19.31
N HIS A 6 -13.09 14.88 20.60
CA HIS A 6 -11.90 14.39 21.32
C HIS A 6 -11.86 12.86 21.42
N LYS A 7 -12.97 12.17 21.68
CA LYS A 7 -13.02 10.68 21.61
C LYS A 7 -12.67 10.14 20.23
N LYS A 8 -13.18 10.75 19.15
CA LYS A 8 -12.83 10.36 17.77
C LYS A 8 -11.34 10.57 17.47
N LEU A 9 -10.77 11.68 17.95
CA LEU A 9 -9.37 12.04 17.72
C LEU A 9 -8.40 11.22 18.59
N GLN A 10 -8.72 10.96 19.86
CA GLN A 10 -7.96 10.03 20.73
C GLN A 10 -8.00 8.60 20.18
N LYS A 11 -9.16 8.17 19.67
CA LYS A 11 -9.32 6.85 19.04
C LYS A 11 -8.43 6.72 17.81
N SER A 12 -8.27 7.78 17.00
CA SER A 12 -7.39 7.82 15.83
C SER A 12 -5.87 7.78 16.15
N ARG A 13 -5.46 7.89 17.42
CA ARG A 13 -4.04 7.87 17.80
C ARG A 13 -3.44 6.46 17.91
N SER A 14 -4.28 5.42 18.01
CA SER A 14 -3.83 4.03 18.11
C SER A 14 -3.58 3.43 16.72
N SER A 15 -2.51 2.65 16.57
CA SER A 15 -2.20 1.89 15.36
C SER A 15 -3.38 1.04 14.89
N GLN A 16 -4.11 0.43 15.84
CA GLN A 16 -5.29 -0.39 15.56
C GLN A 16 -6.42 0.41 14.92
N ALA A 17 -6.62 1.66 15.35
CA ALA A 17 -7.66 2.51 14.77
C ALA A 17 -7.29 2.96 13.35
N CYS A 18 -6.01 3.27 13.09
CA CYS A 18 -5.56 3.59 11.73
C CYS A 18 -5.75 2.41 10.78
N ILE A 19 -5.46 1.19 11.23
CA ILE A 19 -5.68 -0.04 10.46
C ILE A 19 -7.19 -0.23 10.19
N ARG A 20 -8.01 -0.26 11.25
CA ARG A 20 -9.44 -0.54 11.16
C ARG A 20 -10.19 0.51 10.32
N GLU A 21 -10.00 1.78 10.63
CA GLU A 21 -10.66 2.87 9.92
C GLU A 21 -10.08 3.02 8.50
N GLY A 22 -8.81 2.68 8.30
CA GLY A 22 -8.16 2.74 6.99
C GLY A 22 -8.75 1.73 6.01
N TYR A 23 -8.89 0.48 6.44
CA TYR A 23 -9.57 -0.55 5.64
C TYR A 23 -11.05 -0.25 5.46
N ARG A 24 -11.74 0.21 6.51
CA ARG A 24 -13.16 0.64 6.39
C ARG A 24 -13.32 1.79 5.40
N PHE A 25 -12.42 2.76 5.40
CA PHE A 25 -12.41 3.86 4.46
C PHE A 25 -12.25 3.34 3.02
N TYR A 26 -11.27 2.47 2.79
CA TYR A 26 -11.04 1.86 1.49
C TYR A 26 -12.28 1.11 0.98
N MET A 27 -12.88 0.26 1.82
CA MET A 27 -14.04 -0.54 1.44
C MET A 27 -15.29 0.32 1.21
N SER A 28 -15.55 1.31 2.07
CA SER A 28 -16.70 2.21 1.91
C SER A 28 -16.61 3.09 0.65
N HIS A 29 -15.39 3.40 0.19
CA HIS A 29 -15.15 4.22 -1.00
C HIS A 29 -14.72 3.41 -2.23
N PHE A 30 -14.80 2.07 -2.18
CA PHE A 30 -14.25 1.19 -3.21
C PHE A 30 -14.74 1.54 -4.63
N ARG A 31 -16.05 1.77 -4.82
CA ARG A 31 -16.62 2.15 -6.13
C ARG A 31 -16.03 3.43 -6.71
N ARG A 32 -15.67 4.39 -5.85
CA ARG A 32 -15.05 5.66 -6.27
C ARG A 32 -13.58 5.46 -6.59
N ILE A 33 -12.86 4.68 -5.77
CA ILE A 33 -11.47 4.31 -6.01
C ILE A 33 -11.37 3.58 -7.36
N PHE A 34 -12.16 2.53 -7.55
CA PHE A 34 -12.25 1.75 -8.79
C PHE A 34 -12.44 2.62 -10.03
N ARG A 35 -13.45 3.51 -10.04
CA ARG A 35 -13.71 4.41 -11.18
C ARG A 35 -12.55 5.34 -11.51
N VAL A 36 -11.71 5.69 -10.53
CA VAL A 36 -10.55 6.58 -10.73
C VAL A 36 -9.29 5.81 -11.13
N THR A 37 -9.17 4.54 -10.75
CA THR A 37 -7.92 3.78 -10.85
C THR A 37 -7.96 2.61 -11.82
N TRP A 38 -9.12 2.22 -12.37
CA TRP A 38 -9.25 1.03 -13.22
C TRP A 38 -8.28 1.00 -14.40
N LEU A 39 -8.05 2.13 -15.09
CA LEU A 39 -7.06 2.21 -16.17
C LEU A 39 -5.62 1.97 -15.68
N ILE A 40 -5.28 2.47 -14.49
CA ILE A 40 -3.96 2.21 -13.90
C ILE A 40 -3.85 0.72 -13.55
N ALA A 41 -4.93 0.14 -13.02
CA ALA A 41 -4.97 -1.28 -12.67
C ALA A 41 -4.82 -2.17 -13.91
N ILE A 42 -5.37 -1.80 -15.07
CA ILE A 42 -5.16 -2.50 -16.34
C ILE A 42 -3.69 -2.42 -16.77
N VAL A 43 -3.09 -1.22 -16.72
CA VAL A 43 -1.66 -1.07 -17.09
C VAL A 43 -0.77 -1.91 -16.16
N PHE A 44 -1.05 -1.89 -14.86
CA PHE A 44 -0.37 -2.75 -13.90
C PHE A 44 -0.56 -4.24 -14.23
N ALA A 45 -1.79 -4.67 -14.52
CA ALA A 45 -2.09 -6.05 -14.88
C ALA A 45 -1.31 -6.52 -16.12
N VAL A 46 -1.19 -5.66 -17.14
CA VAL A 46 -0.39 -5.96 -18.34
C VAL A 46 1.09 -6.09 -18.00
N ILE A 47 1.63 -5.21 -17.16
CA ILE A 47 3.02 -5.30 -16.69
C ILE A 47 3.23 -6.61 -15.92
N THR A 48 2.37 -6.93 -14.96
CA THR A 48 2.43 -8.16 -14.18
C THR A 48 2.35 -9.39 -15.08
N ALA A 49 1.43 -9.42 -16.05
CA ALA A 49 1.32 -10.54 -16.97
C ALA A 49 2.57 -10.71 -17.83
N ALA A 50 3.14 -9.61 -18.33
CA ALA A 50 4.38 -9.65 -19.11
C ALA A 50 5.56 -10.14 -18.27
N THR A 51 5.71 -9.64 -17.03
CA THR A 51 6.80 -10.06 -16.13
C THR A 51 6.65 -11.52 -15.69
N SER A 52 5.44 -11.99 -15.39
CA SER A 52 5.20 -13.39 -15.03
C SER A 52 5.37 -14.34 -16.22
N ALA A 53 5.18 -13.85 -17.45
CA ALA A 53 5.41 -14.64 -18.66
C ALA A 53 6.90 -14.73 -19.05
N MET A 54 7.77 -13.80 -18.64
CA MET A 54 9.19 -13.80 -19.02
C MET A 54 9.94 -15.10 -18.65
N PRO A 55 9.87 -15.60 -17.39
CA PRO A 55 10.60 -16.81 -17.01
C PRO A 55 10.09 -18.06 -17.71
N VAL A 56 8.81 -18.02 -18.13
CA VAL A 56 8.16 -19.09 -18.86
C VAL A 56 8.54 -19.03 -20.34
N ILE A 57 8.41 -17.88 -21.01
CA ILE A 57 8.56 -17.80 -22.46
C ILE A 57 10.03 -17.78 -22.88
N ILE A 58 10.87 -17.04 -22.17
CA ILE A 58 12.22 -16.70 -22.64
C ILE A 58 13.24 -17.63 -21.98
N ALA A 59 13.47 -17.45 -20.68
CA ALA A 59 14.49 -18.18 -19.96
C ALA A 59 14.21 -18.22 -18.45
N PRO A 60 14.49 -19.35 -17.79
CA PRO A 60 14.24 -19.52 -16.37
C PRO A 60 14.97 -18.51 -15.47
N ASP A 61 16.17 -18.10 -15.87
CA ASP A 61 17.04 -17.20 -15.10
C ASP A 61 16.48 -15.79 -14.94
N LEU A 62 15.45 -15.44 -15.72
CA LEU A 62 14.76 -14.16 -15.64
C LEU A 62 13.78 -14.05 -14.46
N LEU A 63 13.67 -15.07 -13.61
CA LEU A 63 12.79 -15.03 -12.44
C LEU A 63 13.12 -13.89 -11.47
N LEU A 64 14.40 -13.74 -11.09
CA LEU A 64 14.83 -12.69 -10.18
C LEU A 64 14.60 -11.27 -10.73
N PRO A 65 14.99 -10.93 -11.98
CA PRO A 65 14.69 -9.62 -12.53
C PRO A 65 13.18 -9.40 -12.71
N ALA A 66 12.37 -10.42 -13.00
CA ALA A 66 10.92 -10.29 -13.06
C ALA A 66 10.33 -9.86 -11.70
N ILE A 67 10.77 -10.48 -10.60
CA ILE A 67 10.36 -10.10 -9.23
C ILE A 67 10.76 -8.66 -8.92
N ALA A 68 11.97 -8.24 -9.31
CA ALA A 68 12.44 -6.87 -9.10
C ALA A 68 11.58 -5.85 -9.86
N ILE A 69 11.22 -6.14 -11.11
CA ILE A 69 10.34 -5.29 -11.92
C ILE A 69 8.95 -5.21 -11.29
N GLU A 70 8.40 -6.33 -10.82
CA GLU A 70 7.09 -6.35 -10.14
C GLU A 70 7.10 -5.51 -8.86
N ALA A 71 8.15 -5.61 -8.04
CA ALA A 71 8.29 -4.78 -6.84
C ALA A 71 8.31 -3.28 -7.19
N VAL A 72 9.04 -2.90 -8.25
CA VAL A 72 9.05 -1.51 -8.75
C VAL A 72 7.67 -1.10 -9.26
N ALA A 73 6.98 -1.98 -9.99
CA ALA A 73 5.63 -1.74 -10.50
C ALA A 73 4.63 -1.50 -9.36
N VAL A 74 4.72 -2.26 -8.25
CA VAL A 74 3.89 -2.07 -7.05
C VAL A 74 4.18 -0.71 -6.40
N ILE A 75 5.45 -0.33 -6.25
CA ILE A 75 5.82 0.98 -5.68
C ILE A 75 5.26 2.12 -6.54
N LEU A 76 5.42 2.02 -7.87
CA LEU A 76 4.88 2.99 -8.81
C LEU A 76 3.36 3.03 -8.78
N LEU A 77 2.69 1.88 -8.72
CA LEU A 77 1.23 1.77 -8.59
C LEU A 77 0.76 2.55 -7.36
N LEU A 78 1.32 2.27 -6.18
CA LEU A 78 0.95 2.92 -4.93
C LEU A 78 1.22 4.43 -4.98
N TYR A 79 2.35 4.85 -5.55
CA TYR A 79 2.68 6.26 -5.73
C TYR A 79 1.71 6.99 -6.65
N ILE A 80 1.48 6.46 -7.86
CA ILE A 80 0.61 7.07 -8.88
C ILE A 80 -0.84 7.11 -8.39
N VAL A 81 -1.34 6.00 -7.86
CA VAL A 81 -2.71 5.92 -7.32
C VAL A 81 -2.86 6.86 -6.14
N GLY A 82 -1.95 6.84 -5.17
CA GLY A 82 -1.99 7.74 -4.02
C GLY A 82 -1.95 9.22 -4.44
N LYS A 83 -1.15 9.58 -5.44
CA LYS A 83 -1.13 10.93 -6.03
C LYS A 83 -2.47 11.27 -6.71
N ARG A 84 -3.04 10.33 -7.48
CA ARG A 84 -4.29 10.53 -8.21
C ARG A 84 -5.51 10.65 -7.28
N LEU A 85 -5.58 9.83 -6.24
CA LEU A 85 -6.64 9.87 -5.23
C LEU A 85 -6.62 11.18 -4.44
N ARG A 86 -5.43 11.70 -4.08
CA ARG A 86 -5.27 13.03 -3.47
C ARG A 86 -5.72 14.16 -4.40
N LYS A 87 -5.31 14.13 -5.68
CA LYS A 87 -5.73 15.14 -6.67
C LYS A 87 -7.26 15.18 -6.88
N ARG A 88 -7.93 14.03 -6.75
CA ARG A 88 -9.39 13.90 -6.88
C ARG A 88 -10.16 14.14 -5.57
N GLY A 89 -9.47 14.59 -4.51
CA GLY A 89 -10.08 14.88 -3.21
C GLY A 89 -10.68 13.65 -2.51
N VAL A 90 -10.23 12.44 -2.87
CA VAL A 90 -10.65 11.21 -2.17
C VAL A 90 -9.92 11.11 -0.85
N MET A 91 -8.64 11.48 -0.84
CA MET A 91 -7.80 11.59 0.36
C MET A 91 -7.39 13.05 0.53
N GLU A 92 -7.51 13.57 1.75
CA GLU A 92 -7.11 14.93 2.06
C GLU A 92 -5.58 15.09 1.93
N GLN A 93 -5.10 16.30 1.67
CA GLN A 93 -3.68 16.53 1.58
C GLN A 93 -3.08 16.61 2.99
N THR A 94 -2.31 15.59 3.36
CA THR A 94 -1.45 15.65 4.53
C THR A 94 -0.15 16.36 4.15
N GLY A 95 0.24 17.37 4.94
CA GLY A 95 1.50 18.09 4.73
C GLY A 95 2.72 17.18 4.87
N PRO A 96 3.89 17.60 4.36
CA PRO A 96 5.12 16.81 4.46
C PRO A 96 5.51 16.60 5.93
N LEU A 97 5.78 15.35 6.30
CA LEU A 97 6.27 14.98 7.63
C LEU A 97 7.80 15.11 7.67
N LYS A 98 8.33 15.75 8.71
CA LYS A 98 9.79 15.85 8.93
C LYS A 98 10.37 14.48 9.28
N LEU A 99 11.61 14.20 8.86
CA LEU A 99 12.29 12.92 9.16
C LEU A 99 12.36 12.63 10.66
N GLN A 100 12.64 13.65 11.48
CA GLN A 100 12.68 13.51 12.94
C GLN A 100 11.34 13.02 13.52
N SER A 101 10.23 13.39 12.90
CA SER A 101 8.91 12.93 13.32
C SER A 101 8.64 11.49 12.91
N TRP A 102 9.11 11.06 11.73
CA TRP A 102 9.07 9.65 11.32
C TRP A 102 9.80 8.77 12.34
N LEU A 103 11.00 9.17 12.75
CA LEU A 103 11.81 8.42 13.73
C LEU A 103 11.15 8.35 15.12
N ARG A 104 10.41 9.38 15.52
CA ARG A 104 9.72 9.41 16.83
C ARG A 104 8.46 8.53 16.86
N HIS A 105 7.83 8.30 15.71
CA HIS A 105 6.61 7.51 15.60
C HIS A 105 6.84 6.12 14.96
N LEU A 106 8.09 5.63 14.98
CA LEU A 106 8.46 4.34 14.38
C LEU A 106 7.61 3.18 14.87
N GLY A 107 7.30 3.10 16.16
CA GLY A 107 6.47 2.02 16.71
C GLY A 107 5.09 1.95 16.04
N MET A 108 4.44 3.10 15.83
CA MET A 108 3.14 3.15 15.14
C MET A 108 3.29 2.77 13.67
N ILE A 109 4.31 3.32 12.99
CA ILE A 109 4.57 3.05 11.57
C ILE A 109 4.84 1.57 11.33
N LEU A 110 5.68 0.97 12.17
CA LEU A 110 6.06 -0.43 12.10
C LEU A 110 4.83 -1.31 12.30
N ILE A 111 4.02 -1.08 13.35
CA ILE A 111 2.82 -1.90 13.60
C ILE A 111 1.83 -1.82 12.43
N VAL A 112 1.51 -0.61 11.95
CA VAL A 112 0.57 -0.45 10.82
C VAL A 112 1.11 -1.12 9.57
N THR A 113 2.40 -0.97 9.29
CA THR A 113 3.04 -1.54 8.10
C THR A 113 3.10 -3.06 8.17
N ILE A 114 3.50 -3.65 9.30
CA ILE A 114 3.53 -5.11 9.48
C ILE A 114 2.15 -5.72 9.29
N VAL A 115 1.11 -5.14 9.91
CA VAL A 115 -0.25 -5.67 9.76
C VAL A 115 -0.73 -5.54 8.31
N CYS A 116 -0.40 -4.44 7.62
CA CYS A 116 -0.74 -4.30 6.20
C CYS A 116 -0.01 -5.33 5.35
N ILE A 117 1.29 -5.55 5.57
CA ILE A 117 2.08 -6.55 4.86
C ILE A 117 1.51 -7.94 5.09
N PHE A 118 1.15 -8.30 6.33
CA PHE A 118 0.57 -9.61 6.66
C PHE A 118 -0.78 -9.85 5.96
N VAL A 119 -1.66 -8.86 5.97
CA VAL A 119 -2.97 -8.97 5.29
C VAL A 119 -2.78 -9.07 3.78
N ILE A 120 -1.91 -8.23 3.21
CA ILE A 120 -1.64 -8.22 1.77
C ILE A 120 -0.96 -9.51 1.33
N SER A 121 0.03 -10.01 2.08
CA SER A 121 0.72 -11.25 1.74
C SER A 121 -0.23 -12.45 1.75
N ALA A 122 -1.12 -12.56 2.74
CA ALA A 122 -2.13 -13.62 2.79
C ALA A 122 -3.08 -13.57 1.58
N LEU A 123 -3.55 -12.37 1.21
CA LEU A 123 -4.43 -12.19 0.04
C LEU A 123 -3.71 -12.43 -1.29
N THR A 124 -2.47 -11.99 -1.41
CA THR A 124 -1.64 -12.20 -2.60
C THR A 124 -1.33 -13.68 -2.79
N LEU A 125 -1.00 -14.42 -1.72
CA LEU A 125 -0.78 -15.87 -1.81
C LEU A 125 -2.02 -16.58 -2.34
N PHE A 126 -3.21 -16.25 -1.80
CA PHE A 126 -4.45 -16.86 -2.25
C PHE A 126 -4.78 -16.57 -3.72
N THR A 127 -4.62 -15.31 -4.14
CA THR A 127 -4.96 -14.89 -5.51
C THR A 127 -3.93 -15.27 -6.56
N SER A 128 -2.68 -15.52 -6.17
CA SER A 128 -1.60 -15.94 -7.07
C SER A 128 -1.53 -17.46 -7.27
N LEU A 129 -2.29 -18.27 -6.52
CA LEU A 129 -2.29 -19.73 -6.69
C LEU A 129 -2.50 -20.19 -8.16
N PRO A 130 -3.49 -19.68 -8.91
CA PRO A 130 -3.66 -20.08 -10.31
C PRO A 130 -2.47 -19.69 -11.18
N THR A 131 -1.84 -18.55 -10.87
CA THR A 131 -0.65 -18.06 -11.58
C THR A 131 0.54 -18.97 -11.32
N PHE A 132 0.78 -19.38 -10.07
CA PHE A 132 1.86 -20.28 -9.71
C PHE A 132 1.70 -21.67 -10.35
N ILE A 133 0.50 -22.23 -10.34
CA ILE A 133 0.21 -23.53 -10.96
C ILE A 133 0.50 -23.48 -12.46
N MET A 134 -0.02 -22.46 -13.15
CA MET A 134 0.22 -22.29 -14.58
C MET A 134 1.71 -22.05 -14.88
N MET A 135 2.39 -21.21 -14.10
CA MET A 135 3.81 -20.94 -14.27
C MET A 135 4.65 -22.21 -14.09
N ALA A 136 4.40 -22.99 -13.03
CA ALA A 136 5.11 -24.24 -12.76
C ALA A 136 4.87 -25.29 -13.86
N ALA A 137 3.63 -25.43 -14.34
CA ALA A 137 3.29 -26.34 -15.42
C ALA A 137 4.05 -25.99 -16.71
N ASN A 138 3.98 -24.71 -17.14
CA ASN A 138 4.67 -24.27 -18.35
C ASN A 138 6.19 -24.36 -18.22
N TRP A 139 6.72 -24.10 -17.02
CA TRP A 139 8.15 -24.25 -16.72
C TRP A 139 8.62 -25.70 -16.89
N GLN A 140 7.90 -26.65 -16.28
CA GLN A 140 8.25 -28.07 -16.37
C GLN A 140 8.18 -28.58 -17.80
N SER A 141 7.14 -28.22 -18.55
CA SER A 141 7.02 -28.63 -19.95
C SER A 141 8.19 -28.13 -20.80
N LYS A 142 8.65 -26.90 -20.58
CA LYS A 142 9.82 -26.39 -21.30
C LYS A 142 11.12 -27.08 -20.92
N MET A 143 11.30 -27.39 -19.64
CA MET A 143 12.46 -28.16 -19.20
C MET A 143 12.49 -29.55 -19.84
N GLY A 144 11.34 -30.24 -19.95
CA GLY A 144 11.25 -31.53 -20.64
C GLY A 144 11.60 -31.43 -22.13
N VAL A 145 11.09 -30.40 -22.82
CA VAL A 145 11.42 -30.16 -24.24
C VAL A 145 12.91 -29.87 -24.44
N LEU A 146 13.52 -29.10 -23.53
CA LEU A 146 14.98 -28.86 -23.54
C LEU A 146 15.78 -30.15 -23.28
N SER A 147 15.20 -31.13 -22.58
CA SER A 147 15.78 -32.46 -22.36
C SER A 147 15.55 -33.43 -23.54
N GLY A 148 14.89 -33.00 -24.61
CA GLY A 148 14.65 -33.80 -25.82
C GLY A 148 13.25 -34.41 -25.90
N ASP A 149 12.37 -34.14 -24.94
CA ASP A 149 10.98 -34.59 -25.02
C ASP A 149 10.23 -33.86 -26.14
N PRO A 150 9.26 -34.51 -26.80
CA PRO A 150 8.38 -33.83 -27.73
C PRO A 150 7.58 -32.73 -27.02
N VAL A 151 7.19 -31.70 -27.77
CA VAL A 151 6.32 -30.64 -27.25
C VAL A 151 4.97 -31.25 -26.88
N GLY A 152 4.74 -31.45 -25.58
CA GLY A 152 3.51 -32.04 -25.05
C GLY A 152 2.38 -31.05 -24.78
N MET A 153 2.65 -29.74 -24.83
CA MET A 153 1.67 -28.70 -24.53
C MET A 153 1.03 -28.11 -25.80
N PRO A 154 -0.32 -28.04 -25.85
CA PRO A 154 -1.00 -27.33 -26.94
C PRO A 154 -0.72 -25.83 -26.94
N ASP A 155 -0.67 -25.23 -28.14
CA ASP A 155 -0.36 -23.81 -28.33
C ASP A 155 -1.34 -22.86 -27.59
N TYR A 156 -2.59 -23.27 -27.38
CA TYR A 156 -3.58 -22.45 -26.67
C TYR A 156 -3.26 -22.29 -25.17
N VAL A 157 -2.45 -23.17 -24.57
CA VAL A 157 -2.09 -23.10 -23.14
C VAL A 157 -1.30 -21.84 -22.83
N LEU A 158 -0.49 -21.37 -23.78
CA LEU A 158 0.24 -20.09 -23.65
C LEU A 158 -0.73 -18.90 -23.55
N TRP A 159 -1.69 -18.82 -24.48
CA TRP A 159 -2.69 -17.76 -24.50
C TRP A 159 -3.60 -17.79 -23.28
N LEU A 160 -3.95 -18.99 -22.82
CA LEU A 160 -4.69 -19.19 -21.57
C LEU A 160 -3.90 -18.69 -20.37
N SER A 161 -2.61 -18.98 -20.29
CA SER A 161 -1.73 -18.51 -19.20
C SER A 161 -1.67 -16.99 -19.13
N ILE A 162 -1.50 -16.33 -20.28
CA ILE A 162 -1.50 -14.85 -20.36
C ILE A 162 -2.84 -14.29 -19.86
N GLY A 163 -3.97 -14.90 -20.24
CA GLY A 163 -5.29 -14.51 -19.77
C GLY A 163 -5.43 -14.63 -18.25
N VAL A 164 -5.00 -15.74 -17.66
CA VAL A 164 -5.01 -15.95 -16.21
C VAL A 164 -4.13 -14.91 -15.50
N PHE A 165 -2.93 -14.64 -16.02
CA PHE A 165 -2.01 -13.66 -15.43
C PHE A 165 -2.58 -12.24 -15.48
N LEU A 166 -3.27 -11.86 -16.57
CA LEU A 166 -3.93 -10.56 -16.68
C LEU A 166 -5.04 -10.40 -15.65
N ILE A 167 -5.91 -11.40 -15.49
CA ILE A 167 -7.00 -11.36 -14.51
C ILE A 167 -6.43 -11.31 -13.08
N ALA A 168 -5.43 -12.15 -12.79
CA ALA A 168 -4.76 -12.17 -11.49
C ALA A 168 -4.07 -10.83 -11.20
N GLY A 169 -3.31 -10.28 -12.14
CA GLY A 169 -2.63 -8.99 -12.02
C GLY A 169 -3.61 -7.83 -11.77
N PHE A 170 -4.77 -7.84 -12.44
CA PHE A 170 -5.81 -6.84 -12.20
C PHE A 170 -6.38 -6.92 -10.78
N ILE A 171 -6.64 -8.13 -10.27
CA ILE A 171 -7.11 -8.35 -8.89
C ILE A 171 -6.02 -7.94 -7.90
N GLN A 172 -4.77 -8.34 -8.14
CA GLN A 172 -3.61 -7.99 -7.31
C GLN A 172 -3.41 -6.48 -7.21
N ALA A 173 -3.68 -5.72 -8.27
CA ALA A 173 -3.62 -4.26 -8.21
C ALA A 173 -4.49 -3.70 -7.06
N TYR A 174 -5.72 -4.23 -6.90
CA TYR A 174 -6.63 -3.79 -5.83
C TYR A 174 -6.26 -4.31 -4.45
N ILE A 175 -5.57 -5.45 -4.37
CA ILE A 175 -5.00 -5.95 -3.11
C ILE A 175 -3.87 -5.03 -2.66
N TRP A 176 -2.93 -4.68 -3.53
CA TRP A 176 -1.86 -3.74 -3.18
C TRP A 176 -2.42 -2.36 -2.79
N MET A 177 -3.43 -1.86 -3.52
CA MET A 177 -4.08 -0.58 -3.22
C MET A 177 -4.74 -0.52 -1.83
N THR A 178 -5.06 -1.65 -1.18
CA THR A 178 -5.64 -1.61 0.18
C THR A 178 -4.71 -0.98 1.21
N ALA A 179 -3.38 -1.01 0.97
CA ALA A 179 -2.38 -0.36 1.83
C ALA A 179 -2.56 1.17 1.94
N LEU A 180 -3.17 1.80 0.93
CA LEU A 180 -3.29 3.26 0.85
C LEU A 180 -4.20 3.83 1.94
N GLY A 181 -5.26 3.10 2.33
CA GLY A 181 -6.20 3.55 3.36
C GLY A 181 -5.53 3.69 4.74
N PRO A 182 -4.99 2.58 5.31
CA PRO A 182 -4.26 2.62 6.57
C PRO A 182 -3.05 3.57 6.54
N GLY A 183 -2.28 3.56 5.46
CA GLY A 183 -1.12 4.45 5.30
C GLY A 183 -1.49 5.94 5.28
N TYR A 184 -2.65 6.27 4.70
CA TYR A 184 -3.19 7.63 4.70
C TYR A 184 -3.56 8.09 6.12
N LEU A 185 -4.34 7.29 6.85
CA LEU A 185 -4.78 7.64 8.21
C LEU A 185 -3.61 7.71 9.18
N MET A 186 -2.63 6.81 9.05
CA MET A 186 -1.40 6.84 9.84
C MET A 186 -0.62 8.15 9.64
N LYS A 187 -0.48 8.63 8.40
CA LYS A 187 0.16 9.93 8.13
C LYS A 187 -0.65 11.08 8.72
N GLY A 188 -1.97 11.01 8.63
CA GLY A 188 -2.89 11.99 9.22
C GLY A 188 -2.77 12.05 10.75
N SER A 189 -2.73 10.89 11.41
CA SER A 189 -2.63 10.81 12.88
C SER A 189 -1.28 11.34 13.37
N ILE A 190 -0.18 11.04 12.68
CA ILE A 190 1.15 11.58 13.02
C ILE A 190 1.17 13.10 12.85
N ALA A 191 0.67 13.61 11.72
CA ALA A 191 0.61 15.05 11.47
C ALA A 191 -0.22 15.78 12.53
N GLN A 192 -1.32 15.17 12.98
CA GLN A 192 -2.16 15.73 14.04
C GLN A 192 -1.45 15.71 15.40
N GLN A 193 -0.81 14.60 15.78
CA GLN A 193 -0.04 14.49 17.02
C GLN A 193 1.09 15.52 17.08
N GLU A 194 1.76 15.78 15.95
CA GLU A 194 2.78 16.81 15.86
C GLU A 194 2.24 18.23 16.05
N LYS A 195 1.06 18.54 15.51
CA LYS A 195 0.42 19.84 15.67
C LYS A 195 0.05 20.08 17.13
N GLU A 196 -0.65 19.13 17.74
CA GLU A 196 -1.08 19.20 19.14
C GLU A 196 0.14 19.33 20.08
N ARG A 197 1.24 18.64 19.78
CA ARG A 197 2.48 18.77 20.55
C ARG A 197 3.09 20.18 20.43
N LYS A 198 3.14 20.77 19.23
CA LYS A 198 3.66 22.13 19.04
C LYS A 198 2.80 23.16 19.77
N GLU A 199 1.48 22.99 19.73
CA GLU A 199 0.56 23.84 20.49
C GLU A 199 0.75 23.71 22.00
N PHE A 200 0.98 22.48 22.51
CA PHE A 200 1.28 22.27 23.92
C PHE A 200 2.56 22.99 24.35
N TYR A 201 3.67 22.84 23.61
CA TYR A 201 4.91 23.56 23.92
C TYR A 201 4.74 25.07 23.87
N LYS A 202 3.97 25.59 22.90
CA LYS A 202 3.69 27.03 22.81
C LYS A 202 2.93 27.52 24.04
N ARG A 203 1.86 26.82 24.44
CA ARG A 203 1.07 27.17 25.64
C ARG A 203 1.91 27.11 26.92
N THR A 204 2.74 26.09 27.09
CA THR A 204 3.62 25.99 28.26
C THR A 204 4.63 27.14 28.30
N ASN A 205 5.23 27.49 27.15
CA ASN A 205 6.19 28.60 27.09
C ASN A 205 5.52 29.96 27.35
N ASP A 206 4.33 30.19 26.78
CA ASP A 206 3.56 31.43 27.00
C ASP A 206 3.17 31.55 28.49
N ASN A 207 2.72 30.46 29.12
CA ASN A 207 2.37 30.45 30.55
C ASN A 207 3.59 30.77 31.44
N ASN A 208 4.75 30.19 31.15
CA ASN A 208 5.98 30.47 31.91
C ASN A 208 6.37 31.95 31.82
N HIS A 209 6.28 32.56 30.63
CA HIS A 209 6.56 34.00 30.47
C HIS A 209 5.55 34.90 31.19
N HIS A 210 4.27 34.51 31.25
CA HIS A 210 3.28 35.24 32.03
C HIS A 210 3.55 35.15 33.54
N GLU A 211 4.03 34.00 34.03
CA GLU A 211 4.41 33.80 35.44
C GLU A 211 5.65 34.64 35.80
N GLU A 212 6.69 34.63 34.95
CA GLU A 212 7.89 35.47 35.12
C GLU A 212 7.53 36.96 35.16
N ALA A 213 6.67 37.43 34.25
CA ALA A 213 6.21 38.81 34.25
C ALA A 213 5.44 39.16 35.54
N ALA A 214 4.57 38.27 36.02
CA ALA A 214 3.79 38.50 37.24
C ALA A 214 4.66 38.58 38.50
N ILE A 215 5.79 37.85 38.55
CA ILE A 215 6.76 37.92 39.65
C ILE A 215 7.46 39.28 39.65
N VAL A 216 7.90 39.77 38.49
CA VAL A 216 8.58 41.08 38.35
C VAL A 216 7.67 42.25 38.76
N TYR A 217 6.37 42.19 38.47
CA TYR A 217 5.43 43.25 38.88
C TYR A 217 5.04 43.20 40.37
N ARG A 218 5.39 42.13 41.10
CA ARG A 218 5.06 41.95 42.52
C ARG A 218 6.24 42.21 43.45
N SER A 219 7.46 42.35 42.92
CA SER A 219 8.68 42.81 43.62
C SER A 219 8.84 44.31 43.55
#